data_AF-A0A1Z2XRP4-F1
#
_entry.id   AF-A0A1Z2XRP4-F1
#
_cell.length_a   1.000
_cell.length_b   1.000
_cell.length_c   1.000
_cell.angle_alpha   90.00
_cell.angle_beta   90.00
_cell.angle_gamma   90.00
#
_symmetry.space_group_name_H-M   'P 1'
#
loop_
_entity.id
_entity.type
_entity.pdbx_description
1 polymer ?
#
loop_
_entity_poly.entity_id
_entity_poly.type
_entity_poly.pdbx_seq_one_letter_code
_entity_poly.pdbx_strand_id
1 'polypeptide(L)'
;MKAGLPVLAAGNLPDASAKNLPELTGLGKHFLPAMRESQASFQEIKTIAAQRNAGPEDLRQLCAQRLDGDCLILLERIARFNGIGRSLRYVRAQKEASTGRMRRNKLPYFLRLYRDYLDMAQSLKSDMSQRAILEPRDLKERHDLLAARVNELKSRPDNERFQQAVDEGLYWWAQEYANDSYRVVYPMKRSDLTTEGQCLNHCVGGQAYFERHILGHQMVFFIRKVSAPDKPYFTAEIDTDTGRIIQLYGFGDCSAPKEVRAFTEGFCRKILRWKSMDIRREAA
;
A
#
# COMPACT_ATOMS: atom_id res chain seq x y z
N MET A 1 -21.27 -24.13 -0.09
CA MET A 1 -21.71 -25.51 0.23
C MET A 1 -20.67 -26.15 1.12
N LYS A 2 -21.06 -26.67 2.30
CA LYS A 2 -20.14 -27.44 3.15
C LYS A 2 -19.98 -28.82 2.52
N ALA A 3 -18.91 -29.02 1.78
CA ALA A 3 -18.45 -30.37 1.48
C ALA A 3 -17.70 -30.83 2.73
N GLY A 4 -18.34 -31.69 3.53
CA GLY A 4 -17.63 -32.47 4.54
C GLY A 4 -16.65 -33.45 3.85
N LEU A 5 -16.33 -34.56 4.50
CA LEU A 5 -15.43 -35.59 3.96
C LEU A 5 -15.68 -36.14 2.53
N PRO A 6 -16.76 -35.86 1.76
CA PRO A 6 -16.70 -36.10 0.32
C PRO A 6 -15.51 -35.45 -0.41
N VAL A 7 -14.80 -34.43 0.10
CA VAL A 7 -13.61 -33.90 -0.62
C VAL A 7 -12.43 -34.88 -0.64
N LEU A 8 -12.35 -35.82 0.30
CA LEU A 8 -11.33 -36.88 0.27
C LEU A 8 -11.79 -38.11 -0.55
N ALA A 9 -13.08 -38.18 -0.91
CA ALA A 9 -13.68 -39.32 -1.62
C ALA A 9 -14.19 -39.00 -3.04
N ALA A 10 -14.42 -37.73 -3.36
CA ALA A 10 -14.74 -37.24 -4.70
C ALA A 10 -13.43 -36.71 -5.32
N GLY A 11 -13.17 -37.08 -6.57
CA GLY A 11 -11.89 -36.91 -7.28
C GLY A 11 -11.40 -35.49 -7.56
N ASN A 12 -11.64 -34.54 -6.66
CA ASN A 12 -11.06 -33.20 -6.64
C ASN A 12 -10.04 -33.07 -5.51
N LEU A 13 -9.09 -34.01 -5.45
CA LEU A 13 -7.89 -33.85 -4.63
C LEU A 13 -7.09 -32.67 -5.22
N PRO A 14 -6.79 -31.62 -4.44
CA PRO A 14 -6.06 -30.45 -4.92
C PRO A 14 -4.60 -30.76 -5.30
N ASP A 15 -4.11 -31.94 -4.90
CA ASP A 15 -2.82 -32.48 -5.34
C ASP A 15 -2.96 -33.99 -5.56
N ALA A 16 -3.02 -34.40 -6.84
CA ALA A 16 -3.13 -35.80 -7.23
C ALA A 16 -1.82 -36.59 -7.03
N SER A 17 -0.73 -35.92 -6.63
CA SER A 17 0.59 -36.56 -6.42
C SER A 17 0.83 -37.01 -4.97
N ALA A 18 0.01 -36.58 -4.01
CA ALA A 18 0.15 -36.92 -2.60
C ALA A 18 -0.15 -38.41 -2.37
N LYS A 19 0.81 -39.15 -1.79
CA LYS A 19 0.73 -40.60 -1.58
C LYS A 19 0.06 -40.97 -0.27
N ASN A 20 -0.08 -40.02 0.67
CA ASN A 20 -0.72 -40.25 1.97
C ASN A 20 -1.38 -38.97 2.55
N LEU A 21 -2.24 -39.16 3.56
CA LEU A 21 -3.00 -38.07 4.20
C LEU A 21 -2.11 -36.97 4.82
N PRO A 22 -0.99 -37.30 5.52
CA PRO A 22 -0.05 -36.28 5.98
C PRO A 22 0.57 -35.44 4.86
N GLU A 23 0.94 -36.05 3.72
CA GLU A 23 1.43 -35.32 2.54
C GLU A 23 0.37 -34.38 1.97
N LEU A 24 -0.90 -34.82 1.94
CA LEU A 24 -2.00 -34.03 1.39
C LEU A 24 -2.43 -32.87 2.30
N THR A 25 -2.44 -33.09 3.62
CA THR A 25 -3.09 -32.18 4.59
C THR A 25 -2.10 -31.45 5.49
N GLY A 26 -0.85 -31.90 5.56
CA GLY A 26 0.12 -31.45 6.56
C GLY A 26 -0.17 -31.93 7.99
N LEU A 27 -1.22 -32.72 8.22
CA LEU A 27 -1.65 -33.19 9.54
C LEU A 27 -1.56 -34.72 9.66
N GLY A 28 -1.19 -35.18 10.86
CA GLY A 28 -1.09 -36.61 11.16
C GLY A 28 -2.44 -37.33 11.23
N LYS A 29 -2.43 -38.66 11.11
CA LYS A 29 -3.64 -39.52 11.15
C LYS A 29 -4.50 -39.34 12.41
N HIS A 30 -3.92 -38.88 13.53
CA HIS A 30 -4.64 -38.62 14.77
C HIS A 30 -5.65 -37.45 14.68
N PHE A 31 -5.60 -36.63 13.61
CA PHE A 31 -6.62 -35.61 13.33
C PHE A 31 -7.87 -36.15 12.63
N LEU A 32 -7.84 -37.40 12.12
CA LEU A 32 -8.96 -37.98 11.37
C LEU A 32 -10.30 -37.98 12.13
N PRO A 33 -10.36 -38.32 13.44
CA PRO A 33 -11.61 -38.22 14.20
C PRO A 33 -12.15 -36.79 14.20
N ALA A 34 -11.29 -35.80 14.51
CA ALA A 34 -11.69 -34.40 14.54
C ALA A 34 -12.16 -33.89 13.17
N MET A 35 -11.46 -34.23 12.08
CA MET A 35 -11.87 -33.89 10.72
C MET A 35 -13.27 -34.43 10.37
N ARG A 36 -13.57 -35.66 10.80
CA ARG A 36 -14.85 -36.34 10.58
C ARG A 36 -15.97 -35.73 11.39
N GLU A 37 -15.75 -35.59 12.69
CA GLU A 37 -16.73 -35.03 13.63
C GLU A 37 -17.10 -33.59 13.28
N SER A 38 -16.13 -32.75 12.93
CA SER A 38 -16.36 -31.34 12.64
C SER A 38 -16.76 -31.06 11.19
N GLN A 39 -16.72 -32.08 10.32
CA GLN A 39 -16.85 -31.95 8.86
C GLN A 39 -15.92 -30.87 8.31
N ALA A 40 -14.66 -30.90 8.74
CA ALA A 40 -13.66 -29.89 8.38
C ALA A 40 -13.47 -29.78 6.87
N SER A 41 -13.54 -28.56 6.37
CA SER A 41 -13.15 -28.22 5.01
C SER A 41 -11.63 -28.29 4.84
N PHE A 42 -11.18 -28.48 3.60
CA PHE A 42 -9.75 -28.51 3.28
C PHE A 42 -9.01 -27.23 3.71
N GLN A 43 -9.70 -26.09 3.67
CA GLN A 43 -9.11 -24.81 4.04
C GLN A 43 -8.95 -24.65 5.55
N GLU A 44 -9.91 -25.13 6.35
CA GLU A 44 -9.76 -25.20 7.81
C GLU A 44 -8.60 -26.13 8.20
N ILE A 45 -8.46 -27.27 7.51
CA ILE A 45 -7.34 -28.19 7.68
C ILE A 45 -6.00 -27.51 7.40
N LYS A 46 -5.87 -26.82 6.26
CA LYS A 46 -4.67 -26.04 5.91
C LYS A 46 -4.35 -24.96 6.93
N THR A 47 -5.37 -24.25 7.41
CA THR A 47 -5.22 -23.19 8.41
C THR A 47 -4.61 -23.78 9.70
N ILE A 48 -5.11 -24.93 10.15
CA ILE A 48 -4.58 -25.63 11.33
C ILE A 48 -3.17 -26.16 11.09
N ALA A 49 -2.90 -26.73 9.92
CA ALA A 49 -1.58 -27.24 9.54
C ALA A 49 -0.49 -26.16 9.51
N ALA A 50 -0.86 -24.89 9.31
CA ALA A 50 0.07 -23.77 9.36
C ALA A 50 0.59 -23.46 10.78
N GLN A 51 -0.04 -24.00 11.83
CA GLN A 51 0.41 -23.83 13.21
C GLN A 51 1.47 -24.89 13.59
N ARG A 52 2.50 -24.48 14.32
CA ARG A 52 3.57 -25.39 14.77
C ARG A 52 3.11 -26.50 15.73
N ASN A 53 2.17 -26.20 16.63
CA ASN A 53 1.75 -27.09 17.73
C ASN A 53 0.23 -27.28 17.77
N ALA A 54 -0.41 -27.48 16.61
CA ALA A 54 -1.84 -27.73 16.57
C ALA A 54 -2.20 -29.11 17.13
N GLY A 55 -3.30 -29.18 17.86
CA GLY A 55 -3.97 -30.41 18.26
C GLY A 55 -5.34 -30.60 17.59
N PRO A 56 -5.93 -31.81 17.64
CA PRO A 56 -7.25 -32.09 17.07
C PRO A 56 -8.37 -31.18 17.60
N GLU A 57 -8.26 -30.74 18.86
CA GLU A 57 -9.23 -29.82 19.46
C GLU A 57 -9.20 -28.42 18.84
N ASP A 58 -8.03 -27.94 18.41
CA ASP A 58 -7.92 -26.65 17.72
C ASP A 58 -8.70 -26.66 16.40
N LEU A 59 -8.70 -27.80 15.69
CA LEU A 59 -9.48 -27.98 14.47
C LEU A 59 -10.97 -27.94 14.76
N ARG A 60 -11.44 -28.64 15.81
CA ARG A 60 -12.85 -28.59 16.21
C ARG A 60 -13.28 -27.17 16.57
N GLN A 61 -12.46 -26.46 17.34
CA GLN A 61 -12.73 -25.09 17.74
C GLN A 61 -12.77 -24.13 16.55
N LEU A 62 -11.87 -24.29 15.57
CA LEU A 62 -11.87 -23.49 14.34
C LEU A 62 -13.15 -23.74 13.52
N CYS A 63 -13.50 -25.01 13.28
CA CYS A 63 -14.72 -25.37 12.54
C CYS A 63 -15.99 -24.84 13.23
N ALA A 64 -16.02 -24.82 14.57
CA ALA A 64 -17.13 -24.27 15.34
C ALA A 64 -17.32 -22.76 15.12
N GLN A 65 -16.27 -22.02 14.73
CA GLN A 65 -16.38 -20.58 14.43
C GLN A 65 -17.13 -20.29 13.13
N ARG A 66 -17.29 -21.28 12.23
CA ARG A 66 -17.99 -21.15 10.93
C ARG A 66 -17.52 -19.94 10.11
N LEU A 67 -16.20 -19.77 10.03
CA LEU A 67 -15.59 -18.67 9.27
C LEU A 67 -15.75 -18.88 7.77
N ASP A 68 -15.82 -17.79 7.03
CA ASP A 68 -15.77 -17.82 5.57
C ASP A 68 -14.34 -18.10 5.05
N GLY A 69 -14.24 -18.42 3.76
CA GLY A 69 -12.95 -18.72 3.11
C GLY A 69 -11.94 -17.59 3.25
N ASP A 70 -12.37 -16.34 3.10
CA ASP A 70 -11.51 -15.16 3.22
C ASP A 70 -10.86 -15.05 4.61
N CYS A 71 -11.66 -15.26 5.67
CA CYS A 71 -11.15 -15.30 7.03
C CYS A 71 -10.11 -16.42 7.21
N LEU A 72 -10.35 -17.60 6.63
CA LEU A 72 -9.43 -18.74 6.74
C LEU A 72 -8.10 -18.47 6.02
N ILE A 73 -8.11 -17.84 4.84
CA ILE A 73 -6.87 -17.42 4.13
C ILE A 73 -6.04 -16.47 5.00
N LEU A 74 -6.70 -15.48 5.60
CA LEU A 74 -6.03 -14.51 6.47
C LEU A 74 -5.45 -15.20 7.71
N LEU A 75 -6.22 -16.10 8.33
CA LEU A 75 -5.79 -16.84 9.51
C LEU A 75 -4.65 -17.80 9.22
N GLU A 76 -4.61 -18.46 8.06
CA GLU A 76 -3.52 -19.36 7.68
C GLU A 76 -2.17 -18.62 7.67
N ARG A 77 -2.16 -17.37 7.18
CA ARG A 77 -0.96 -16.52 7.24
C ARG A 77 -0.62 -16.10 8.67
N ILE A 78 -1.61 -15.68 9.45
CA ILE A 78 -1.43 -15.27 10.85
C ILE A 78 -0.92 -16.43 11.72
N ALA A 79 -1.36 -17.66 11.44
CA ALA A 79 -1.02 -18.89 12.17
C ALA A 79 0.49 -19.16 12.21
N ARG A 80 1.25 -18.62 11.26
CA ARG A 80 2.73 -18.70 11.21
C ARG A 80 3.41 -17.90 12.33
N PHE A 81 2.73 -16.88 12.85
CA PHE A 81 3.25 -15.97 13.86
C PHE A 81 2.59 -16.19 15.23
N ASN A 82 1.26 -16.40 15.24
CA ASN A 82 0.49 -16.50 16.46
C ASN A 82 -0.60 -17.57 16.36
N GLY A 83 -0.86 -18.29 17.46
CA GLY A 83 -1.86 -19.35 17.50
C GLY A 83 -3.26 -18.85 17.17
N ILE A 84 -4.01 -19.59 16.36
CA ILE A 84 -5.30 -19.16 15.77
C ILE A 84 -6.30 -18.73 16.83
N GLY A 85 -6.46 -19.50 17.90
CA GLY A 85 -7.38 -19.18 18.98
C GLY A 85 -7.03 -17.86 19.68
N ARG A 86 -5.73 -17.58 19.88
CA ARG A 86 -5.27 -16.29 20.44
C ARG A 86 -5.54 -15.16 19.45
N SER A 87 -5.16 -15.34 18.20
CA SER A 87 -5.35 -14.36 17.12
C SER A 87 -6.82 -13.96 16.98
N LEU A 88 -7.74 -14.92 17.01
CA LEU A 88 -9.18 -14.65 16.96
C LEU A 88 -9.68 -13.86 18.18
N ARG A 89 -9.26 -14.23 19.39
CA ARG A 89 -9.62 -13.48 20.61
C ARG A 89 -9.07 -12.05 20.56
N TYR A 90 -7.81 -11.90 20.18
CA TYR A 90 -7.15 -10.60 20.05
C TYR A 90 -7.87 -9.70 19.04
N VAL A 91 -8.13 -10.20 17.82
CA VAL A 91 -8.81 -9.45 16.76
C VAL A 91 -10.24 -9.05 17.15
N ARG A 92 -10.96 -9.92 17.88
CA ARG A 92 -12.29 -9.59 18.42
C ARG A 92 -12.21 -8.50 19.48
N ALA A 93 -11.25 -8.57 20.40
CA ALA A 93 -11.02 -7.53 21.40
C ALA A 93 -10.67 -6.18 20.74
N GLN A 94 -9.83 -6.17 19.70
CA GLN A 94 -9.52 -4.97 18.91
C GLN A 94 -10.77 -4.38 18.23
N LYS A 95 -11.67 -5.24 17.74
CA LYS A 95 -12.97 -4.79 17.19
C LYS A 95 -13.85 -4.16 18.26
N GLU A 96 -13.98 -4.79 19.43
CA GLU A 96 -14.81 -4.30 20.54
C GLU A 96 -14.30 -2.97 21.10
N ALA A 97 -12.97 -2.79 21.16
CA ALA A 97 -12.34 -1.56 21.60
C ALA A 97 -12.42 -0.42 20.57
N SER A 98 -12.70 -0.73 19.29
CA SER A 98 -12.74 0.28 18.23
C SER A 98 -13.96 1.20 18.32
N THR A 99 -13.80 2.45 17.87
CA THR A 99 -14.84 3.49 17.95
C THR A 99 -15.27 3.98 16.55
N GLY A 100 -16.37 4.74 16.50
CA GLY A 100 -16.85 5.40 15.28
C GLY A 100 -17.12 4.45 14.10
N ARG A 101 -16.68 4.84 12.90
CA ARG A 101 -16.89 4.08 11.65
C ARG A 101 -16.19 2.72 11.69
N MET A 102 -15.05 2.61 12.38
CA MET A 102 -14.26 1.38 12.43
C MET A 102 -14.98 0.24 13.15
N ARG A 103 -15.76 0.54 14.18
CA ARG A 103 -16.57 -0.45 14.92
C ARG A 103 -17.60 -1.17 14.05
N ARG A 104 -18.05 -0.52 12.96
CA ARG A 104 -19.00 -1.11 12.00
C ARG A 104 -18.36 -2.14 11.07
N ASN A 105 -17.02 -2.20 11.01
CA ASN A 105 -16.31 -3.14 10.17
C ASN A 105 -16.49 -4.59 10.66
N LYS A 106 -16.55 -5.52 9.71
CA LYS A 106 -16.71 -6.96 9.98
C LYS A 106 -15.37 -7.60 10.39
N LEU A 107 -15.42 -8.81 10.92
CA LEU A 107 -14.24 -9.58 11.34
C LEU A 107 -13.13 -9.67 10.26
N PRO A 108 -13.44 -9.90 8.96
CA PRO A 108 -12.41 -9.95 7.91
C PRO A 108 -11.54 -8.69 7.83
N TYR A 109 -12.11 -7.50 8.11
CA TYR A 109 -11.34 -6.24 8.11
C TYR A 109 -10.23 -6.26 9.16
N PHE A 110 -10.57 -6.66 10.40
CA PHE A 110 -9.60 -6.69 11.49
C PHE A 110 -8.57 -7.82 11.32
N LEU A 111 -8.96 -8.96 10.76
CA LEU A 111 -8.02 -10.02 10.37
C LEU A 111 -7.04 -9.52 9.31
N ARG A 112 -7.53 -8.78 8.31
CA ARG A 112 -6.72 -8.19 7.25
C ARG A 112 -5.71 -7.19 7.81
N LEU A 113 -6.17 -6.28 8.66
CA LEU A 113 -5.36 -5.30 9.38
C LEU A 113 -4.28 -5.97 10.22
N TYR A 114 -4.64 -7.04 10.94
CA TYR A 114 -3.69 -7.77 11.79
C TYR A 114 -2.61 -8.49 10.96
N ARG A 115 -3.03 -9.15 9.88
CA ARG A 115 -2.11 -9.82 8.95
C ARG A 115 -1.17 -8.83 8.27
N ASP A 116 -1.66 -7.67 7.82
CA ASP A 116 -0.80 -6.62 7.24
C ASP A 116 0.22 -6.12 8.26
N TYR A 117 -0.22 -5.89 9.50
CA TYR A 117 0.67 -5.47 10.57
C TYR A 117 1.79 -6.49 10.84
N LEU A 118 1.46 -7.78 10.95
CA LEU A 118 2.46 -8.84 11.19
C LEU A 118 3.45 -8.96 10.03
N ASP A 119 2.96 -8.91 8.78
CA ASP A 119 3.80 -8.95 7.59
C ASP A 119 4.75 -7.73 7.57
N MET A 120 4.28 -6.53 7.94
CA MET A 120 5.11 -5.34 8.07
C MET A 120 6.11 -5.44 9.22
N ALA A 121 5.70 -5.92 10.39
CA ALA A 121 6.58 -6.10 11.54
C ALA A 121 7.73 -7.07 11.22
N GLN A 122 7.44 -8.18 10.54
CA GLN A 122 8.44 -9.13 10.07
C GLN A 122 9.36 -8.51 9.02
N SER A 123 8.83 -7.80 8.03
CA SER A 123 9.67 -7.18 6.97
C SER A 123 10.61 -6.10 7.53
N LEU A 124 10.19 -5.41 8.59
CA LEU A 124 11.02 -4.47 9.37
C LEU A 124 11.94 -5.16 10.39
N LYS A 125 12.03 -6.50 10.37
CA LYS A 125 12.88 -7.32 11.25
C LYS A 125 12.60 -7.11 12.75
N SER A 126 11.35 -6.86 13.11
CA SER A 126 10.93 -6.80 14.52
C SER A 126 11.11 -8.16 15.20
N ASP A 127 11.29 -8.17 16.52
CA ASP A 127 11.39 -9.40 17.30
C ASP A 127 10.01 -10.06 17.44
N MET A 128 9.70 -10.95 16.48
CA MET A 128 8.43 -11.68 16.40
C MET A 128 8.26 -12.73 17.53
N SER A 129 9.24 -12.91 18.41
CA SER A 129 9.08 -13.74 19.63
C SER A 129 8.35 -12.99 20.74
N GLN A 130 8.35 -11.65 20.70
CA GLN A 130 7.78 -10.83 21.77
C GLN A 130 6.27 -10.70 21.63
N ARG A 131 5.56 -10.99 22.72
CA ARG A 131 4.10 -10.85 22.77
C ARG A 131 3.64 -9.42 22.51
N ALA A 132 4.38 -8.41 22.96
CA ALA A 132 4.04 -7.00 22.70
C ALA A 132 4.08 -6.65 21.20
N ILE A 133 4.87 -7.37 20.41
CA ILE A 133 4.91 -7.24 18.94
C ILE A 133 3.79 -8.07 18.31
N LEU A 134 3.52 -9.28 18.78
CA LEU A 134 2.46 -10.10 18.21
C LEU A 134 1.06 -9.56 18.53
N GLU A 135 0.85 -8.95 19.69
CA GLU A 135 -0.44 -8.50 20.20
C GLU A 135 -0.33 -7.06 20.73
N PRO A 136 -0.08 -6.04 19.87
CA PRO A 136 0.00 -4.66 20.32
C PRO A 136 -1.31 -4.18 20.94
N ARG A 137 -1.23 -3.23 21.87
CA ARG A 137 -2.42 -2.69 22.56
C ARG A 137 -3.41 -2.04 21.58
N ASP A 138 -2.92 -1.20 20.68
CA ASP A 138 -3.69 -0.60 19.59
C ASP A 138 -3.15 -1.13 18.26
N LEU A 139 -3.91 -2.02 17.63
CA LEU A 139 -3.50 -2.63 16.37
C LEU A 139 -3.47 -1.61 15.22
N LYS A 140 -4.42 -0.67 15.20
CA LYS A 140 -4.60 0.25 14.07
C LYS A 140 -3.53 1.33 14.09
N GLU A 141 -3.26 1.90 15.25
CA GLU A 141 -2.18 2.86 15.44
C GLU A 141 -0.82 2.24 15.05
N ARG A 142 -0.52 1.03 15.55
CA ARG A 142 0.75 0.36 15.23
C ARG A 142 0.84 -0.05 13.76
N HIS A 143 -0.25 -0.51 13.16
CA HIS A 143 -0.31 -0.74 11.72
C HIS A 143 0.04 0.53 10.94
N ASP A 144 -0.59 1.66 11.27
CA ASP A 144 -0.40 2.91 10.53
C ASP A 144 1.02 3.45 10.66
N LEU A 145 1.61 3.33 11.85
CA LEU A 145 3.02 3.67 12.09
C LEU A 145 3.97 2.81 11.24
N LEU A 146 3.77 1.50 11.20
CA LEU A 146 4.63 0.61 10.39
C LEU A 146 4.40 0.81 8.90
N ALA A 147 3.15 1.05 8.48
CA ALA A 147 2.82 1.35 7.09
C ALA A 147 3.55 2.61 6.61
N ALA A 148 3.56 3.68 7.42
CA ALA A 148 4.31 4.89 7.12
C ALA A 148 5.80 4.60 6.93
N ARG A 149 6.41 3.83 7.84
CA ARG A 149 7.83 3.47 7.77
C ARG A 149 8.17 2.56 6.58
N VAL A 150 7.32 1.59 6.26
CA VAL A 150 7.50 0.73 5.08
C VAL A 150 7.40 1.54 3.80
N ASN A 151 6.44 2.48 3.72
CA ASN A 151 6.32 3.37 2.58
C ASN A 151 7.52 4.29 2.44
N GLU A 152 8.02 4.84 3.54
CA GLU A 152 9.25 5.64 3.54
C GLU A 152 10.46 4.84 3.02
N LEU A 153 10.67 3.63 3.52
CA LEU A 153 11.76 2.76 3.06
C LEU A 153 11.63 2.38 1.58
N LYS A 154 10.41 2.12 1.09
CA LYS A 154 10.15 1.87 -0.32
C LYS A 154 10.42 3.09 -1.19
N SER A 155 10.12 4.28 -0.69
CA SER A 155 10.36 5.55 -1.40
C SER A 155 11.80 6.04 -1.27
N ARG A 156 12.60 5.53 -0.34
CA ARG A 156 13.97 6.00 -0.08
C ARG A 156 14.89 5.91 -1.32
N PRO A 157 14.97 4.80 -2.07
CA PRO A 157 15.79 4.75 -3.28
C PRO A 157 15.37 5.79 -4.33
N ASP A 158 14.07 5.97 -4.51
CA ASP A 158 13.56 6.97 -5.46
C ASP A 158 13.80 8.41 -4.96
N ASN A 159 13.74 8.65 -3.65
CA ASN A 159 14.10 9.94 -3.06
C ASN A 159 15.60 10.24 -3.20
N GLU A 160 16.45 9.23 -3.01
CA GLU A 160 17.91 9.34 -3.22
C GLU A 160 18.21 9.64 -4.70
N ARG A 161 17.55 8.96 -5.65
CA ARG A 161 17.64 9.26 -7.08
C ARG A 161 17.14 10.67 -7.41
N PHE A 162 16.05 11.11 -6.79
CA PHE A 162 15.53 12.47 -6.99
C PHE A 162 16.54 13.50 -6.50
N GLN A 163 17.09 13.32 -5.30
CA GLN A 163 18.09 14.23 -4.74
C GLN A 163 19.34 14.26 -5.59
N GLN A 164 19.83 13.10 -6.04
CA GLN A 164 20.96 13.02 -6.96
C GLN A 164 20.69 13.80 -8.26
N ALA A 165 19.50 13.65 -8.85
CA ALA A 165 19.13 14.42 -10.04
C ALA A 165 19.13 15.93 -9.75
N VAL A 166 18.63 16.37 -8.60
CA VAL A 166 18.67 17.79 -8.18
C VAL A 166 20.10 18.29 -8.02
N ASP A 167 20.97 17.51 -7.36
CA ASP A 167 22.38 17.83 -7.15
C ASP A 167 23.17 17.87 -8.47
N GLU A 168 22.79 17.02 -9.44
CA GLU A 168 23.30 17.00 -10.82
C GLU A 168 22.69 18.12 -11.69
N GLY A 169 21.83 18.97 -11.13
CA GLY A 169 21.32 20.17 -11.77
C GLY A 169 19.95 20.02 -12.41
N LEU A 170 19.10 19.06 -12.05
CA LEU A 170 17.73 18.90 -12.59
C LEU A 170 16.95 20.23 -12.66
N TYR A 171 17.16 21.10 -11.67
CA TYR A 171 16.53 22.41 -11.53
C TYR A 171 17.48 23.59 -11.75
N TRP A 172 18.58 23.42 -12.49
CA TRP A 172 19.55 24.51 -12.73
C TRP A 172 18.90 25.78 -13.30
N TRP A 173 17.85 25.62 -14.12
CA TRP A 173 17.12 26.71 -14.76
C TRP A 173 15.92 27.22 -13.93
N ALA A 174 15.57 26.54 -12.83
CA ALA A 174 14.35 26.80 -12.10
C ALA A 174 14.43 28.16 -11.38
N GLN A 175 13.37 28.96 -11.50
CA GLN A 175 13.20 30.21 -10.77
C GLN A 175 11.78 30.30 -10.23
N GLU A 176 11.59 31.09 -9.18
CA GLU A 176 10.25 31.32 -8.64
C GLU A 176 9.33 31.91 -9.72
N TYR A 177 8.12 31.33 -9.85
CA TYR A 177 7.10 31.83 -10.74
C TYR A 177 5.76 31.95 -10.01
N ALA A 178 5.28 33.18 -9.88
CA ALA A 178 4.03 33.50 -9.23
C ALA A 178 3.38 34.77 -9.83
N ASN A 179 2.08 34.91 -9.60
CA ASN A 179 1.32 36.15 -9.74
C ASN A 179 0.46 36.34 -8.48
N ASP A 180 -0.45 37.32 -8.47
CA ASP A 180 -1.29 37.63 -7.30
C ASP A 180 -2.20 36.47 -6.86
N SER A 181 -2.51 35.52 -7.74
CA SER A 181 -3.47 34.44 -7.50
C SER A 181 -2.83 33.07 -7.39
N TYR A 182 -1.78 32.81 -8.15
CA TYR A 182 -1.19 31.48 -8.34
C TYR A 182 0.33 31.50 -8.23
N ARG A 183 0.88 30.37 -7.79
CA ARG A 183 2.32 30.11 -7.78
C ARG A 183 2.63 28.70 -8.26
N VAL A 184 3.81 28.52 -8.83
CA VAL A 184 4.37 27.21 -9.15
C VAL A 184 5.18 26.70 -7.96
N VAL A 185 5.05 25.40 -7.69
CA VAL A 185 5.86 24.67 -6.71
C VAL A 185 6.48 23.47 -7.42
N TYR A 186 7.78 23.29 -7.21
CA TYR A 186 8.57 22.18 -7.74
C TYR A 186 8.50 21.00 -6.76
N PRO A 187 8.27 19.76 -7.23
CA PRO A 187 8.44 18.60 -6.35
C PRO A 187 9.91 18.48 -5.93
N MET A 188 10.19 18.10 -4.68
CA MET A 188 11.56 17.98 -4.18
C MET A 188 11.93 16.54 -3.82
N LYS A 189 10.97 15.62 -3.89
CA LYS A 189 11.14 14.19 -3.58
C LYS A 189 10.04 13.36 -4.22
N ARG A 190 10.27 12.05 -4.35
CA ARG A 190 9.29 11.09 -4.90
C ARG A 190 7.94 11.15 -4.18
N SER A 191 7.98 11.35 -2.86
CA SER A 191 6.77 11.38 -2.04
C SER A 191 5.86 12.59 -2.34
N ASP A 192 6.41 13.68 -2.89
CA ASP A 192 5.60 14.85 -3.24
C ASP A 192 4.68 14.51 -4.42
N LEU A 193 5.21 13.84 -5.44
CA LEU A 193 4.43 13.36 -6.58
C LEU A 193 3.36 12.34 -6.17
N THR A 194 3.69 11.37 -5.29
CA THR A 194 2.71 10.39 -4.81
C THR A 194 1.61 11.04 -3.99
N THR A 195 1.96 11.92 -3.06
CA THR A 195 1.01 12.62 -2.19
C THR A 195 0.09 13.50 -3.01
N GLU A 196 0.63 14.23 -3.97
CA GLU A 196 -0.15 15.07 -4.88
C GLU A 196 -1.17 14.25 -5.67
N GLY A 197 -0.72 13.16 -6.31
CA GLY A 197 -1.60 12.29 -7.07
C GLY A 197 -2.72 11.68 -6.23
N GLN A 198 -2.43 11.29 -4.98
CA GLN A 198 -3.43 10.78 -4.05
C GLN A 198 -4.44 11.86 -3.62
N CYS A 199 -3.97 13.07 -3.30
CA CYS A 199 -4.84 14.18 -2.88
C CYS A 199 -5.78 14.64 -4.00
N LEU A 200 -5.30 14.68 -5.24
CA LEU A 200 -6.10 15.08 -6.40
C LEU A 200 -6.83 13.91 -7.07
N ASN A 201 -6.68 12.68 -6.55
CA ASN A 201 -7.28 11.47 -7.08
C ASN A 201 -6.97 11.24 -8.59
N HIS A 202 -5.70 11.45 -8.98
CA HIS A 202 -5.23 11.26 -10.36
C HIS A 202 -3.81 10.68 -10.45
N CYS A 203 -3.42 10.19 -11.63
CA CYS A 203 -2.27 9.30 -11.84
C CYS A 203 -0.86 9.92 -11.77
N VAL A 204 -0.72 11.22 -11.48
CA VAL A 204 0.57 11.94 -11.43
C VAL A 204 1.61 11.31 -10.47
N GLY A 205 1.14 10.55 -9.48
CA GLY A 205 2.02 9.80 -8.56
C GLY A 205 2.67 8.54 -9.14
N GLY A 206 2.39 8.16 -10.38
CA GLY A 206 2.89 6.93 -11.01
C GLY A 206 4.39 6.95 -11.33
N GLN A 207 5.00 5.76 -11.47
CA GLN A 207 6.44 5.62 -11.74
C GLN A 207 6.88 6.32 -13.03
N ALA A 208 6.07 6.24 -14.08
CA ALA A 208 6.41 6.83 -15.36
C ALA A 208 6.57 8.36 -15.30
N TYR A 209 5.75 9.05 -14.50
CA TYR A 209 5.89 10.50 -14.27
C TYR A 209 7.17 10.82 -13.50
N PHE A 210 7.51 10.01 -12.50
CA PHE A 210 8.75 10.17 -11.74
C PHE A 210 9.98 10.02 -12.63
N GLU A 211 10.08 8.94 -13.42
CA GLU A 211 11.22 8.70 -14.31
C GLU A 211 11.38 9.83 -15.34
N ARG A 212 10.29 10.29 -15.95
CA ARG A 212 10.35 11.41 -16.89
C ARG A 212 10.71 12.74 -16.23
N HIS A 213 10.23 12.95 -15.01
CA HIS A 213 10.51 14.16 -14.26
C HIS A 213 12.00 14.26 -13.92
N ILE A 214 12.62 13.21 -13.38
CA ILE A 214 14.04 13.23 -13.01
C ILE A 214 14.99 13.28 -14.22
N LEU A 215 14.51 12.93 -15.42
CA LEU A 215 15.26 13.13 -16.67
C LEU A 215 15.24 14.59 -17.16
N GLY A 216 14.38 15.44 -16.60
CA GLY A 216 14.36 16.87 -16.93
C GLY A 216 13.66 17.26 -18.23
N HIS A 217 13.00 16.31 -18.93
CA HIS A 217 12.29 16.58 -20.19
C HIS A 217 10.80 16.85 -19.97
N GLN A 218 10.04 15.82 -19.56
CA GLN A 218 8.60 15.92 -19.29
C GLN A 218 8.37 15.96 -17.78
N MET A 219 8.23 17.17 -17.27
CA MET A 219 8.28 17.44 -15.84
C MET A 219 6.90 17.83 -15.31
N VAL A 220 6.54 17.22 -14.18
CA VAL A 220 5.37 17.59 -13.37
C VAL A 220 5.66 18.81 -12.48
N PHE A 221 4.76 19.79 -12.49
CA PHE A 221 4.78 20.95 -11.61
C PHE A 221 3.46 21.09 -10.87
N PHE A 222 3.50 21.65 -9.66
CA PHE A 222 2.32 21.90 -8.85
C PHE A 222 1.92 23.35 -8.96
N ILE A 223 0.65 23.59 -9.26
CA ILE A 223 0.06 24.92 -9.26
C ILE A 223 -0.72 25.06 -7.95
N ARG A 224 -0.47 26.15 -7.25
CA ARG A 224 -1.08 26.47 -5.95
C ARG A 224 -1.74 27.82 -5.99
N LYS A 225 -2.77 28.01 -5.16
CA LYS A 225 -3.27 29.35 -4.85
C LYS A 225 -2.30 30.04 -3.88
N VAL A 226 -2.00 31.31 -4.11
CA VAL A 226 -1.15 32.09 -3.18
C VAL A 226 -1.75 32.14 -1.77
N SER A 227 -3.08 32.19 -1.67
CA SER A 227 -3.80 32.18 -0.38
C SER A 227 -3.77 30.84 0.36
N ALA A 228 -3.34 29.75 -0.28
CA ALA A 228 -3.26 28.43 0.31
C ALA A 228 -2.15 27.59 -0.36
N PRO A 229 -0.86 27.92 -0.12
CA PRO A 229 0.27 27.31 -0.82
C PRO A 229 0.42 25.82 -0.52
N ASP A 230 0.00 25.37 0.67
CA ASP A 230 0.13 23.98 1.11
C ASP A 230 -1.03 23.07 0.63
N LYS A 231 -2.05 23.63 -0.04
CA LYS A 231 -3.22 22.87 -0.49
C LYS A 231 -3.09 22.49 -1.97
N PRO A 232 -3.16 21.19 -2.32
CA PRO A 232 -3.24 20.74 -3.71
C PRO A 232 -4.35 21.45 -4.49
N TYR A 233 -4.06 21.85 -5.72
CA TYR A 233 -5.02 22.58 -6.56
C TYR A 233 -5.01 22.06 -8.00
N PHE A 234 -3.93 22.28 -8.75
CA PHE A 234 -3.74 21.71 -10.09
C PHE A 234 -2.32 21.17 -10.26
N THR A 235 -2.15 20.20 -11.14
CA THR A 235 -0.85 19.71 -11.59
C THR A 235 -0.70 19.92 -13.09
N ALA A 236 0.52 20.27 -13.51
CA ALA A 236 0.87 20.46 -14.91
C ALA A 236 2.01 19.53 -15.30
N GLU A 237 1.82 18.67 -16.30
CA GLU A 237 2.92 17.97 -16.97
C GLU A 237 3.33 18.82 -18.18
N ILE A 238 4.59 19.27 -18.19
CA ILE A 238 5.12 20.18 -19.19
C ILE A 238 6.36 19.55 -19.82
N ASP A 239 6.38 19.54 -21.15
CA ASP A 239 7.60 19.31 -21.92
C ASP A 239 8.45 20.58 -21.85
N THR A 240 9.56 20.50 -21.12
CA THR A 240 10.40 21.66 -20.81
C THR A 240 11.39 22.01 -21.91
N ASP A 241 11.50 21.19 -22.96
CA ASP A 241 12.34 21.46 -24.13
C ASP A 241 11.57 22.25 -25.19
N THR A 242 10.27 21.93 -25.34
CA THR A 242 9.36 22.61 -26.27
C THR A 242 8.51 23.68 -25.60
N GLY A 243 8.41 23.68 -24.26
CA GLY A 243 7.52 24.57 -23.50
C GLY A 243 6.04 24.22 -23.70
N ARG A 244 5.71 22.96 -24.00
CA ARG A 244 4.34 22.53 -24.26
C ARG A 244 3.70 21.93 -23.01
N ILE A 245 2.47 22.33 -22.71
CA ILE A 245 1.64 21.65 -21.71
C ILE A 245 1.15 20.33 -22.30
N ILE A 246 1.54 19.21 -21.68
CA ILE A 246 1.07 17.87 -22.03
C ILE A 246 -0.25 17.60 -21.31
N GLN A 247 -0.29 17.84 -20.00
CA GLN A 247 -1.45 17.64 -19.15
C GLN A 247 -1.60 18.79 -18.15
N LEU A 248 -2.84 19.15 -17.82
CA LEU A 248 -3.15 20.15 -16.82
C LEU A 248 -4.50 19.82 -16.16
N TYR A 249 -4.43 19.18 -14.99
CA TYR A 249 -5.60 18.62 -14.32
C TYR A 249 -5.64 18.94 -12.83
N GLY A 250 -6.86 19.09 -12.31
CA GLY A 250 -7.15 19.24 -10.90
C GLY A 250 -7.77 17.98 -10.33
N PHE A 251 -8.51 18.13 -9.24
CA PHE A 251 -9.16 17.01 -8.56
C PHE A 251 -10.05 16.19 -9.51
N GLY A 252 -9.83 14.87 -9.56
CA GLY A 252 -10.61 13.94 -10.39
C GLY A 252 -10.47 14.16 -11.89
N ASP A 253 -9.25 14.48 -12.34
CA ASP A 253 -8.92 14.76 -13.75
C ASP A 253 -9.73 15.94 -14.35
N CYS A 254 -10.14 16.89 -13.50
CA CYS A 254 -10.91 18.03 -13.97
C CYS A 254 -10.04 19.00 -14.78
N SER A 255 -10.58 19.47 -15.90
CA SER A 255 -9.90 20.45 -16.75
C SER A 255 -9.70 21.78 -16.02
N ALA A 256 -8.52 22.37 -16.19
CA ALA A 256 -8.22 23.66 -15.59
C ALA A 256 -9.04 24.83 -16.19
N PRO A 257 -9.48 25.78 -15.34
CA PRO A 257 -10.03 27.06 -15.79
C PRO A 257 -9.07 27.84 -16.69
N LYS A 258 -9.60 28.79 -17.47
CA LYS A 258 -8.83 29.59 -18.43
C LYS A 258 -7.70 30.36 -17.76
N GLU A 259 -7.94 30.85 -16.55
CA GLU A 259 -6.99 31.64 -15.76
C GLU A 259 -5.78 30.78 -15.35
N VAL A 260 -6.02 29.55 -14.89
CA VAL A 260 -4.98 28.60 -14.50
C VAL A 260 -4.19 28.16 -15.74
N ARG A 261 -4.87 27.91 -16.86
CA ARG A 261 -4.22 27.59 -18.13
C ARG A 261 -3.33 28.73 -18.62
N ALA A 262 -3.83 29.97 -18.65
CA ALA A 262 -3.06 31.14 -19.07
C ALA A 262 -1.83 31.38 -18.18
N PHE A 263 -1.98 31.19 -16.86
CA PHE A 263 -0.86 31.24 -15.92
C PHE A 263 0.22 30.19 -16.25
N THR A 264 -0.21 28.95 -16.49
CA THR A 264 0.68 27.82 -16.82
C THR A 264 1.38 28.01 -18.17
N GLU A 265 0.68 28.52 -19.19
CA GLU A 265 1.30 28.85 -20.49
C GLU A 265 2.35 29.98 -20.35
N GLY A 266 2.10 30.95 -19.45
CA GLY A 266 3.09 31.95 -19.07
C GLY A 266 4.34 31.32 -18.45
N PHE A 267 4.16 30.35 -17.56
CA PHE A 267 5.25 29.58 -16.98
C PHE A 267 6.06 28.84 -18.05
N CYS A 268 5.41 28.13 -18.97
CA CYS A 268 6.09 27.44 -20.07
C CYS A 268 7.02 28.35 -20.88
N ARG A 269 6.57 29.58 -21.20
CA ARG A 269 7.41 30.57 -21.90
C ARG A 269 8.60 31.01 -21.06
N LYS A 270 8.44 31.09 -19.74
CA LYS A 270 9.55 31.42 -18.82
C LYS A 270 10.57 30.29 -18.74
N ILE A 271 10.15 29.03 -18.71
CA ILE A 271 11.07 27.86 -18.74
C ILE A 271 12.04 27.97 -19.92
N LEU A 272 11.51 28.15 -21.14
CA LEU A 272 12.34 28.27 -22.35
C LEU A 272 13.30 29.47 -22.29
N ARG A 273 12.84 30.58 -21.72
CA ARG A 273 13.68 31.76 -21.53
C ARG A 273 14.80 31.51 -20.52
N TRP A 274 14.49 30.90 -19.37
CA TRP A 274 15.49 30.62 -18.34
C TRP A 274 16.52 29.61 -18.82
N LYS A 275 16.08 28.52 -19.46
CA LYS A 275 16.99 27.55 -20.09
C LYS A 275 17.89 28.18 -21.16
N SER A 276 17.42 29.17 -21.92
CA SER A 276 18.25 29.83 -22.94
C SER A 276 19.17 30.93 -22.41
N MET A 277 18.92 31.46 -21.21
CA MET A 277 19.70 32.56 -20.63
C MET A 277 21.04 32.09 -20.03
N ASP A 278 21.09 30.93 -19.37
CA ASP A 278 22.37 30.46 -18.79
C ASP A 278 23.26 29.72 -19.79
N ILE A 279 22.73 29.10 -20.86
CA ILE A 279 23.58 28.59 -21.97
C ILE A 279 24.47 29.71 -22.54
N ARG A 280 23.97 30.95 -22.58
CA ARG A 280 24.73 32.13 -23.03
C ARG A 280 25.71 32.67 -21.99
N ARG A 281 25.54 32.32 -20.71
CA ARG A 281 26.47 32.68 -19.63
C ARG A 281 27.61 31.68 -19.47
N GLU A 282 27.38 30.40 -19.76
CA GLU A 282 28.45 29.39 -19.77
C GLU A 282 29.34 29.45 -21.01
N ALA A 283 28.83 30.00 -22.12
CA ALA A 283 29.56 30.17 -23.38
C ALA A 283 30.34 31.50 -23.51
N ALA A 284 30.30 32.35 -22.49
CA ALA A 284 30.94 33.67 -22.45
C ALA A 284 32.05 33.72 -21.39
#